data_AF-A0A8K0Q2U9-F1
#
_entry.id   AF-A0A8K0Q2U9-F1
#
_cell.length_a   1.000
_cell.length_b   1.000
_cell.length_c   1.000
_cell.angle_alpha   90.00
_cell.angle_beta   90.00
_cell.angle_gamma   90.00
#
_symmetry.space_group_name_H-M   'P 1'
#
loop_
_entity.id
_entity.type
_entity.pdbx_description
1 polymer ?
#
loop_
_entity_poly.entity_id
_entity_poly.type
_entity_poly.pdbx_seq_one_letter_code
_entity_poly.pdbx_strand_id
1 'polypeptide(L)'
;MTFATAIKQLSDEKSCDTVSGTAAGGKVKYRYYATDRNCDTAAELKTIAGALEHHLKTETGGELCRTECLDLTHSGTWNGYLLMGPANHFESDMYCGPKLPFKSCDSGGKNDLH
;
A
#
# COMPACT_ATOMS: atom_id res chain seq x y z
N MET A 1 9.72 3.05 12.13
CA MET A 1 9.19 1.82 11.51
C MET A 1 8.74 2.17 10.10
N THR A 2 9.15 1.41 9.08
CA THR A 2 8.85 1.68 7.67
C THR A 2 7.77 0.72 7.15
N PHE A 3 7.14 1.04 6.02
CA PHE A 3 6.13 0.19 5.38
C PHE A 3 6.63 -1.24 5.17
N ALA A 4 7.84 -1.38 4.63
CA ALA A 4 8.44 -2.67 4.29
C ALA A 4 8.64 -3.56 5.53
N THR A 5 9.06 -2.98 6.67
CA THR A 5 9.23 -3.74 7.91
C THR A 5 7.91 -4.31 8.40
N ALA A 6 6.82 -3.53 8.37
CA ALA A 6 5.50 -3.99 8.80
C ALA A 6 4.95 -5.10 7.90
N ILE A 7 5.12 -4.96 6.58
CA ILE A 7 4.71 -5.98 5.58
C ILE A 7 5.49 -7.28 5.80
N LYS A 8 6.82 -7.19 5.97
CA LYS A 8 7.66 -8.37 6.16
C LYS A 8 7.35 -9.09 7.47
N GLN A 9 7.07 -8.35 8.53
CA GLN A 9 6.68 -8.94 9.81
C GLN A 9 5.38 -9.75 9.72
N LEU A 10 4.32 -9.19 9.11
CA LEU A 10 3.06 -9.93 8.87
C LEU A 10 3.29 -11.19 8.04
N SER A 11 4.13 -11.09 7.01
CA SER A 11 4.49 -12.23 6.17
C SER A 11 5.23 -13.31 6.97
N ASP A 12 6.18 -12.94 7.83
CA ASP A 12 6.95 -13.90 8.64
C ASP A 12 6.06 -14.57 9.70
N GLU A 13 5.07 -13.85 10.21
CA GLU A 13 4.04 -14.35 11.12
C GLU A 13 2.94 -15.15 10.40
N LYS A 14 2.94 -15.19 9.05
CA LYS A 14 1.87 -15.77 8.22
C LYS A 14 0.48 -15.22 8.55
N SER A 15 0.43 -13.95 8.96
CA SER A 15 -0.80 -13.30 9.36
C SER A 15 -1.44 -12.59 8.18
N CYS A 16 -2.73 -12.88 7.97
CA CYS A 16 -3.60 -12.17 7.05
C CYS A 16 -4.22 -10.92 7.69
N ASP A 17 -3.80 -10.57 8.91
CA ASP A 17 -4.33 -9.41 9.59
C ASP A 17 -3.95 -8.12 8.87
N THR A 18 -4.78 -7.11 9.12
CA THR A 18 -4.52 -5.77 8.62
C THR A 18 -3.58 -5.05 9.57
N VAL A 19 -2.42 -4.60 9.09
CA VAL A 19 -1.58 -3.65 9.82
C VAL A 19 -1.87 -2.23 9.35
N SER A 20 -1.91 -1.28 10.28
CA SER A 20 -1.98 0.14 9.96
C SER A 20 -0.93 0.89 10.76
N GLY A 21 -0.43 1.99 10.21
CA GLY A 21 0.59 2.77 10.89
C GLY A 21 0.90 4.08 10.18
N THR A 22 1.97 4.72 10.64
CA THR A 22 2.50 5.93 10.03
C THR A 22 3.96 5.77 9.62
N ALA A 23 4.33 6.39 8.51
CA ALA A 23 5.69 6.46 7.99
C ALA A 23 6.10 7.93 7.73
N ALA A 24 7.32 8.12 7.25
CA ALA A 24 7.88 9.44 6.93
C ALA A 24 7.75 10.47 8.08
N GLY A 25 8.06 10.03 9.31
CA GLY A 25 7.96 10.88 10.51
C GLY A 25 6.53 11.27 10.88
N GLY A 26 5.52 10.46 10.50
CA GLY A 26 4.12 10.72 10.80
C GLY A 26 3.34 11.40 9.67
N LYS A 27 4.01 11.76 8.57
CA LYS A 27 3.39 12.48 7.44
C LYS A 27 2.55 11.59 6.54
N VAL A 28 2.81 10.28 6.54
CA VAL A 28 2.09 9.31 5.71
C VAL A 28 1.43 8.29 6.60
N LYS A 29 0.14 8.04 6.40
CA LYS A 29 -0.59 6.92 6.98
C LYS A 29 -0.67 5.79 5.98
N TYR A 30 -0.70 4.58 6.49
CA TYR A 30 -0.93 3.40 5.68
C TYR A 30 -1.78 2.36 6.38
N ARG A 31 -2.38 1.52 5.56
CA ARG A 31 -3.00 0.27 5.91
C ARG A 31 -2.56 -0.77 4.91
N TYR A 32 -2.08 -1.90 5.38
CA TYR A 32 -1.70 -3.03 4.55
C TYR A 32 -2.40 -4.29 5.02
N TYR A 33 -2.79 -5.13 4.07
CA TYR A 33 -3.18 -6.51 4.36
C TYR A 33 -2.75 -7.42 3.20
N ALA A 34 -2.52 -8.68 3.54
CA ALA A 34 -2.30 -9.75 2.58
C ALA A 34 -3.56 -10.62 2.50
N THR A 35 -3.76 -11.24 1.35
CA THR A 35 -4.76 -12.29 1.16
C THR A 35 -4.11 -13.51 0.52
N ASP A 36 -4.86 -14.63 0.47
CA ASP A 36 -4.49 -15.95 -0.06
C ASP A 36 -3.86 -16.90 1.00
N ARG A 37 -3.56 -18.15 0.61
CA ARG A 37 -3.52 -19.37 1.44
C ARG A 37 -2.71 -19.29 2.74
N ASN A 38 -1.65 -18.49 2.78
CA ASN A 38 -0.75 -18.39 3.94
C ASN A 38 -0.37 -16.95 4.29
N CYS A 39 -0.82 -15.95 3.50
CA CYS A 39 -0.49 -14.54 3.69
C CYS A 39 1.02 -14.22 3.84
N ASP A 40 1.88 -15.13 3.40
CA ASP A 40 3.32 -14.98 3.37
C ASP A 40 3.84 -14.72 1.95
N THR A 41 4.90 -13.94 1.86
CA THR A 41 5.62 -13.68 0.62
C THR A 41 7.05 -14.18 0.72
N ALA A 42 7.52 -14.84 -0.34
CA ALA A 42 8.93 -15.16 -0.53
C ALA A 42 9.75 -13.91 -0.91
N ALA A 43 9.10 -12.76 -1.14
CA ALA A 43 9.79 -11.52 -1.45
C ALA A 43 10.68 -11.09 -0.28
N GLU A 44 11.95 -10.82 -0.58
CA GLU A 44 12.87 -10.25 0.39
C GLU A 44 12.42 -8.83 0.79
N LEU A 45 12.69 -8.44 2.05
CA LEU A 45 12.38 -7.11 2.57
C LEU A 45 12.88 -5.98 1.65
N LYS A 46 14.06 -6.17 1.06
CA LYS A 46 14.68 -5.21 0.13
C LYS A 46 13.89 -5.05 -1.18
N THR A 47 13.23 -6.12 -1.64
CA THR A 47 12.39 -6.08 -2.85
C THR A 47 11.11 -5.32 -2.58
N ILE A 48 10.48 -5.57 -1.42
CA ILE A 48 9.30 -4.85 -0.95
C ILE A 48 9.63 -3.37 -0.74
N ALA A 49 10.74 -3.08 -0.04
CA ALA A 49 11.22 -1.72 0.17
C ALA A 49 11.54 -1.03 -1.16
N GLY A 50 12.26 -1.70 -2.06
CA GLY A 50 12.62 -1.16 -3.36
C GLY A 50 11.41 -0.83 -4.24
N ALA A 51 10.39 -1.69 -4.27
CA ALA A 51 9.15 -1.44 -4.99
C ALA A 51 8.41 -0.21 -4.43
N LEU A 52 8.33 -0.09 -3.11
CA LEU A 52 7.68 1.04 -2.44
C LEU A 52 8.45 2.35 -2.60
N GLU A 53 9.78 2.31 -2.47
CA GLU A 53 10.63 3.47 -2.70
C GLU A 53 10.61 3.91 -4.16
N HIS A 54 10.59 2.97 -5.10
CA HIS A 54 10.44 3.26 -6.52
C HIS A 54 9.10 3.92 -6.78
N HIS A 55 7.98 3.34 -6.32
CA HIS A 55 6.64 3.92 -6.48
C HIS A 55 6.54 5.33 -5.91
N LEU A 56 7.02 5.54 -4.68
CA LEU A 56 7.06 6.86 -4.05
C LEU A 56 7.88 7.88 -4.87
N LYS A 57 9.00 7.45 -5.46
CA LYS A 57 9.86 8.35 -6.26
C LYS A 57 9.31 8.61 -7.65
N THR A 58 8.75 7.60 -8.32
CA THR A 58 8.35 7.69 -9.73
C THR A 58 6.92 8.16 -9.92
N GLU A 59 5.97 7.61 -9.17
CA GLU A 59 4.53 7.86 -9.39
C GLU A 59 4.03 9.08 -8.61
N THR A 60 4.63 9.37 -7.45
CA THR A 60 4.19 10.49 -6.59
C THR A 60 5.11 11.71 -6.69
N GLY A 61 6.25 11.59 -7.40
CA GLY A 61 7.26 12.66 -7.46
C GLY A 61 7.79 13.08 -6.08
N GLY A 62 7.60 12.26 -5.04
CA GLY A 62 7.89 12.58 -3.65
C GLY A 62 6.76 13.22 -2.84
N GLU A 63 5.60 13.53 -3.46
CA GLU A 63 4.41 14.05 -2.77
C GLU A 63 3.16 13.21 -3.06
N LEU A 64 2.67 12.54 -2.02
CA LEU A 64 1.36 11.91 -2.06
C LEU A 64 0.28 13.00 -2.07
N CYS A 65 -0.42 13.20 -3.19
CA CYS A 65 -1.50 14.19 -3.26
C CYS A 65 -2.80 13.71 -2.60
N ARG A 66 -3.04 12.39 -2.58
CA ARG A 66 -4.26 11.74 -2.08
C ARG A 66 -3.93 10.37 -1.48
N THR A 67 -4.93 9.72 -0.90
CA THR A 67 -4.82 8.30 -0.54
C THR A 67 -4.87 7.46 -1.81
N GLU A 68 -3.92 6.54 -1.95
CA GLU A 68 -3.79 5.62 -3.08
C GLU A 68 -3.75 4.17 -2.60
N CYS A 69 -4.11 3.25 -3.49
CA CYS A 69 -4.02 1.82 -3.27
C CYS A 69 -2.96 1.22 -4.19
N LEU A 70 -1.99 0.54 -3.59
CA LEU A 70 -0.92 -0.15 -4.25
C LEU A 70 -1.18 -1.65 -4.26
N ASP A 71 -1.16 -2.22 -5.47
CA ASP A 71 -1.04 -3.65 -5.63
C ASP A 71 0.44 -4.05 -5.49
N LEU A 72 0.75 -4.74 -4.41
CA LEU A 72 2.07 -5.33 -4.21
C LEU A 72 2.12 -6.77 -4.72
N THR A 73 1.02 -7.32 -5.25
CA THR A 73 0.96 -8.69 -5.77
C THR A 73 2.12 -8.95 -6.72
N HIS A 74 2.99 -9.87 -6.31
CA HIS A 74 4.13 -10.32 -7.07
C HIS A 74 4.02 -11.82 -7.29
N SER A 75 4.36 -12.27 -8.50
CA SER A 75 4.25 -13.65 -9.00
C SER A 75 4.26 -14.73 -7.90
N GLY A 76 3.16 -15.48 -7.77
CA GLY A 76 2.97 -16.48 -6.72
C GLY A 76 1.52 -16.50 -6.21
N THR A 77 1.33 -17.05 -5.01
CA THR A 77 0.04 -17.09 -4.30
C THR A 77 -0.09 -15.95 -3.28
N TRP A 78 0.67 -14.86 -3.39
CA TRP A 78 0.64 -13.78 -2.42
C TRP A 78 0.07 -12.53 -3.05
N ASN A 79 -1.05 -12.06 -2.52
CA ASN A 79 -1.70 -10.83 -2.95
C ASN A 79 -1.63 -9.81 -1.82
N GLY A 80 -0.81 -8.78 -1.97
CA GLY A 80 -0.59 -7.75 -0.97
C GLY A 80 -1.21 -6.43 -1.41
N TYR A 81 -2.02 -5.81 -0.56
CA TYR A 81 -2.68 -4.53 -0.85
C TYR A 81 -2.25 -3.48 0.16
N LEU A 82 -1.66 -2.39 -0.32
CA LEU A 82 -1.17 -1.29 0.52
C LEU A 82 -1.96 -0.02 0.20
N LEU A 83 -2.80 0.39 1.12
CA LEU A 83 -3.42 1.72 1.12
C LEU A 83 -2.46 2.71 1.78
N MET A 84 -2.11 3.80 1.12
CA MET A 84 -1.22 4.82 1.70
C MET A 84 -1.59 6.24 1.26
N GLY A 85 -1.33 7.23 2.10
CA GLY A 85 -1.65 8.62 1.78
C GLY A 85 -1.23 9.61 2.86
N PRO A 86 -1.39 10.93 2.61
CA PRO A 86 -1.04 11.96 3.57
C PRO A 86 -1.80 11.79 4.88
N ALA A 87 -1.13 11.87 6.02
CA ALA A 87 -1.75 11.60 7.32
C ALA A 87 -2.95 12.53 7.62
N ASN A 88 -2.94 13.75 7.08
CA ASN A 88 -3.98 14.76 7.22
C ASN A 88 -5.19 14.54 6.27
N HIS A 89 -5.01 13.76 5.20
CA HIS A 89 -6.03 13.48 4.18
C HIS A 89 -6.18 11.98 3.92
N PHE A 90 -5.85 11.15 4.91
CA PHE A 90 -5.88 9.70 4.76
C PHE A 90 -7.31 9.21 4.82
N GLU A 91 -7.79 8.67 3.71
CA GLU A 91 -9.12 8.09 3.56
C GLU A 91 -9.05 6.63 4.02
N SER A 92 -9.18 6.41 5.34
CA SER A 92 -9.09 5.08 5.92
C SER A 92 -10.18 4.13 5.43
N ASP A 93 -11.29 4.63 4.91
CA ASP A 93 -12.41 3.80 4.46
C ASP A 93 -12.33 3.47 2.97
N MET A 94 -11.32 4.01 2.27
CA MET A 94 -11.06 3.70 0.88
C MET A 94 -10.77 2.21 0.75
N TYR A 95 -11.56 1.53 -0.09
CA TYR A 95 -11.30 0.15 -0.44
C TYR A 95 -9.91 0.07 -1.11
N CYS A 96 -9.15 -0.98 -0.81
CA CYS A 96 -7.86 -1.24 -1.44
C CYS A 96 -7.67 -2.74 -1.52
N GLY A 97 -7.98 -3.35 -2.66
CA GLY A 97 -8.08 -4.80 -2.78
C GLY A 97 -8.27 -5.27 -4.22
N PRO A 98 -8.46 -6.59 -4.44
CA PRO A 98 -8.40 -7.22 -5.77
C PRO A 98 -9.44 -6.70 -6.78
N LYS A 99 -10.50 -6.04 -6.29
CA LYS A 99 -11.61 -5.56 -7.12
C LYS A 99 -11.45 -4.12 -7.59
N LEU A 100 -10.31 -3.47 -7.32
CA LEU A 100 -10.07 -2.10 -7.75
C LEU A 100 -9.46 -2.02 -9.15
N PRO A 101 -10.04 -1.22 -10.07
CA PRO A 101 -9.30 -0.73 -11.22
C PRO A 101 -8.29 0.29 -10.71
N PHE A 102 -7.02 -0.09 -10.63
CA PHE A 102 -5.93 0.80 -10.22
C PHE A 102 -5.86 2.02 -11.16
N LYS A 103 -6.40 3.16 -10.73
CA LYS A 103 -6.06 4.45 -11.32
C LYS A 103 -4.92 5.05 -10.52
N SER A 104 -3.71 5.00 -11.09
CA SER A 104 -2.62 5.95 -10.77
C SER A 104 -3.16 7.38 -10.92
N CYS A 105 -2.52 8.35 -10.28
CA CYS A 105 -2.84 9.78 -10.10
C CYS A 105 -3.50 10.55 -11.27
N ASP A 106 -4.63 10.08 -11.79
CA ASP A 106 -5.44 10.69 -12.82
C ASP A 106 -6.76 11.11 -12.18
N SER A 107 -6.83 12.40 -11.87
CA SER A 107 -8.04 13.24 -11.86
C SER A 107 -9.34 12.52 -11.48
N GLY A 108 -9.58 12.37 -10.18
CA GLY A 108 -10.91 12.13 -9.62
C GLY A 108 -11.17 13.12 -8.48
N GLY A 109 -11.30 14.41 -8.81
CA GLY A 109 -11.81 15.39 -7.87
C GLY A 109 -13.26 15.08 -7.54
N LYS A 110 -13.70 15.44 -6.33
CA LYS A 110 -15.12 15.45 -5.97
C LYS A 110 -15.89 16.26 -7.03
N ASN A 111 -16.87 15.62 -7.67
CA ASN A 111 -17.82 16.12 -8.68
C ASN A 111 -17.37 16.12 -10.15
N ASP A 112 -17.39 14.97 -10.82
CA ASP A 112 -17.66 14.93 -12.26
C ASP A 112 -18.88 14.05 -12.54
N LEU A 113 -20.01 14.74 -12.75
CA LEU A 113 -21.13 14.30 -13.55
C LEU A 113 -20.76 14.61 -15.01
N HIS A 114 -20.45 13.59 -15.82
CA HIS A 114 -21.00 13.35 -17.17
C HIS A 114 -20.37 12.09 -17.79
#